data_AF-A0A227KCD2-F1
#
_entry.id   AF-A0A227KCD2-F1
#
_cell.length_a   1.000
_cell.length_b   1.000
_cell.length_c   1.000
_cell.angle_alpha   90.00
_cell.angle_beta   90.00
_cell.angle_gamma   90.00
#
_symmetry.space_group_name_H-M   'P 1'
#
loop_
_entity.id
_entity.type
_entity.pdbx_description
1 polymer ?
#
loop_
_entity_poly.entity_id
_entity_poly.type
_entity_poly.pdbx_seq_one_letter_code
_entity_poly.pdbx_strand_id
1 'polypeptide(L)'
;MTLSRLTRTALPLVLTVLNLSVAAQQADMTPASVLEDKIKENVVAAASDESSSSQVSLEKKASVESRSSAEENGSATERAETQEEKAHELTEADQTHDENVKSTLVQISEEEQKKINDLIRQAEVYLYGDGVPVNLQKAAELYNAAGDLGSPKAKLRLSTMYRQGQGVQKDLNHAFELVMEAANQDFAPAQSALSSYFRTGIGVNKDIEQANYWLEKAAENGHTRSKVLFSTILERDVSNPASLEKAKRFIEEVKSEASPQEIYSIGYSYANGFGLPKDLKKAMEWARLGADKGEVNSIYLLGDCYWREKNIAEASVWFEKAAEKGLRAAQLQTGRLYRDGAPGVEKNLGKAVKWLEIAYPSGDKNDVFSLVVMRTTGPKAVRNLAKGQEWLDRYIPEATVEELNEQGEKFWNGDGVRRNFNLGGALCLAALKKGDRTNLCGFAEKLGTKNWRKADFVTSYSLLNQCVIDHPENEQLKKAFDALQERMSAKQVEDAQELDPTDALNDYLAKNNPQLN
;
A
#
# COMPACT_ATOMS: atom_id res chain seq x y z
N MET A 1 -25.24 48.46 -12.18
CA MET A 1 -24.71 47.77 -13.37
C MET A 1 -23.29 47.32 -13.05
N THR A 2 -23.10 46.01 -12.90
CA THR A 2 -22.27 45.14 -13.76
C THR A 2 -20.77 45.15 -13.39
N LEU A 3 -20.31 44.16 -12.63
CA LEU A 3 -19.74 42.87 -13.11
C LEU A 3 -18.33 43.00 -13.72
N SER A 4 -17.31 42.59 -12.96
CA SER A 4 -16.32 41.58 -13.38
C SER A 4 -15.34 41.22 -12.24
N ARG A 5 -14.61 40.11 -12.41
CA ARG A 5 -13.50 39.62 -11.54
C ARG A 5 -13.88 38.90 -10.23
N LEU A 6 -14.61 37.80 -10.40
CA LEU A 6 -14.48 36.60 -9.57
C LEU A 6 -13.91 35.49 -10.47
N THR A 7 -12.72 34.97 -10.19
CA THR A 7 -12.23 33.62 -10.59
C THR A 7 -10.81 33.36 -10.07
N ARG A 8 -10.48 32.07 -9.88
CA ARG A 8 -9.18 31.48 -9.50
C ARG A 8 -8.71 31.67 -8.04
N THR A 9 -9.18 30.77 -7.18
CA THR A 9 -8.33 29.93 -6.31
C THR A 9 -9.15 28.74 -5.79
N ALA A 10 -8.98 27.56 -6.39
CA ALA A 10 -9.59 26.32 -5.90
C ALA A 10 -8.76 25.10 -6.35
N LEU A 11 -8.19 24.37 -5.37
CA LEU A 11 -7.45 23.11 -5.49
C LEU A 11 -6.12 23.18 -6.31
N PRO A 12 -5.14 22.27 -6.09
CA PRO A 12 -5.29 20.90 -5.57
C PRO A 12 -4.85 20.69 -4.12
N LEU A 13 -5.64 19.91 -3.38
CA LEU A 13 -5.28 19.32 -2.08
C LEU A 13 -5.65 17.83 -2.11
N VAL A 14 -5.09 17.13 -3.09
CA VAL A 14 -5.25 15.68 -3.34
C VAL A 14 -3.92 15.12 -3.84
N LEU A 15 -2.89 15.02 -2.99
CA LEU A 15 -1.72 14.13 -3.19
C LEU A 15 -0.78 14.04 -1.96
N THR A 16 -1.25 13.63 -0.77
CA THR A 16 -0.33 13.47 0.40
C THR A 16 -0.76 12.44 1.47
N VAL A 17 -1.50 11.39 1.09
CA VAL A 17 -1.92 10.31 2.02
C VAL A 17 -1.48 8.90 1.56
N LEU A 18 -0.66 8.79 0.50
CA LEU A 18 -0.34 7.50 -0.14
C LEU A 18 0.99 6.83 0.30
N ASN A 19 1.80 7.46 1.16
CA ASN A 19 3.20 7.02 1.40
C ASN A 19 3.49 6.36 2.76
N LEU A 20 2.50 5.87 3.51
CA LEU A 20 2.72 5.28 4.86
C LEU A 20 2.19 3.83 5.04
N SER A 21 1.88 3.12 3.95
CA SER A 21 1.44 1.71 4.01
C SER A 21 2.09 0.80 2.95
N VAL A 22 3.18 1.23 2.30
CA VAL A 22 3.86 0.49 1.21
C VAL A 22 5.17 -0.19 1.66
N ALA A 23 5.68 0.13 2.85
CA ALA A 23 6.97 -0.37 3.37
C ALA A 23 7.03 -1.88 3.74
N ALA A 24 5.99 -2.67 3.41
CA ALA A 24 5.96 -4.12 3.59
C ALA A 24 5.77 -4.91 2.27
N GLN A 25 5.71 -4.23 1.11
CA GLN A 25 5.48 -4.87 -0.18
C GLN A 25 6.07 -4.06 -1.34
N GLN A 26 7.41 -3.93 -1.34
CA GLN A 26 8.20 -3.51 -2.49
C GLN A 26 9.31 -4.53 -2.78
N ALA A 27 8.92 -5.59 -3.49
CA ALA A 27 9.76 -6.15 -4.54
C ALA A 27 9.18 -5.66 -5.89
N ASP A 28 10.04 -5.36 -6.86
CA ASP A 28 9.73 -4.49 -8.00
C ASP A 28 8.46 -4.80 -8.79
N MET A 29 7.68 -3.74 -9.03
CA MET A 29 6.66 -3.63 -10.08
C MET A 29 6.87 -2.29 -10.80
N THR A 30 7.67 -2.29 -11.85
CA THR A 30 7.88 -1.11 -12.70
C THR A 30 6.59 -0.77 -13.48
N PRO A 31 6.11 0.48 -13.48
CA PRO A 31 4.92 0.86 -14.24
C PRO A 31 5.14 0.77 -15.75
N ALA A 32 4.14 0.26 -16.47
CA ALA A 32 4.18 0.00 -17.91
C ALA A 32 4.05 1.27 -18.80
N SER A 33 4.72 2.37 -18.44
CA SER A 33 4.64 3.67 -19.13
C SER A 33 6.00 4.25 -19.54
N VAL A 34 7.04 3.41 -19.67
CA VAL A 34 8.41 3.82 -20.05
C VAL A 34 8.96 2.96 -21.22
N LEU A 35 8.09 2.26 -21.95
CA LEU A 35 8.49 1.32 -23.02
C LEU A 35 8.03 1.72 -24.44
N GLU A 36 7.19 2.74 -24.59
CA GLU A 36 6.72 3.18 -25.92
C GLU A 36 7.71 4.08 -26.68
N ASP A 37 8.63 4.77 -25.99
CA ASP A 37 9.61 5.68 -26.62
C ASP A 37 10.95 5.03 -27.01
N LYS A 38 11.15 3.72 -26.75
CA LYS A 38 12.36 2.97 -27.19
C LYS A 38 12.14 2.00 -28.35
N ILE A 39 10.93 1.94 -28.91
CA ILE A 39 10.60 1.06 -30.04
C ILE A 39 10.76 1.80 -31.40
N LYS A 40 10.95 3.13 -31.41
CA LYS A 40 10.99 3.95 -32.64
C LYS A 40 12.35 4.09 -33.35
N GLU A 41 13.45 3.58 -32.80
CA GLU A 41 14.79 3.75 -33.43
C GLU A 41 15.40 2.47 -34.05
N ASN A 42 14.79 1.29 -33.88
CA ASN A 42 15.32 0.02 -34.43
C ASN A 42 14.50 -0.57 -35.60
N VAL A 43 13.74 0.26 -36.33
CA VAL A 43 12.95 -0.15 -37.52
C VAL A 43 13.56 0.41 -38.83
N VAL A 44 14.87 0.71 -38.84
CA VAL A 44 15.60 1.17 -40.03
C VAL A 44 16.80 0.25 -40.34
N ALA A 45 16.52 -1.05 -40.48
CA ALA A 45 17.34 -2.02 -41.20
C ALA A 45 16.52 -3.28 -41.52
N ALA A 46 16.83 -3.94 -42.64
CA ALA A 46 16.25 -5.23 -43.07
C ALA A 46 14.75 -5.24 -43.44
N ALA A 47 14.39 -4.53 -44.51
CA ALA A 47 13.22 -4.88 -45.34
C ALA A 47 13.42 -4.42 -46.79
N SER A 48 14.25 -5.17 -47.54
CA SER A 48 14.37 -5.07 -49.00
C SER A 48 14.56 -6.47 -49.57
N ASP A 49 13.46 -7.08 -50.01
CA ASP A 49 13.32 -7.74 -51.32
C ASP A 49 12.07 -8.64 -51.34
N GLU A 50 11.20 -8.35 -52.32
CA GLU A 50 10.57 -9.23 -53.30
C GLU A 50 10.43 -10.76 -53.05
N SER A 51 9.38 -11.47 -53.52
CA SER A 51 8.11 -11.08 -54.15
C SER A 51 7.17 -12.29 -54.36
N SER A 52 5.90 -11.99 -54.73
CA SER A 52 5.03 -12.77 -55.65
C SER A 52 4.20 -13.99 -55.17
N SER A 53 2.86 -13.87 -55.36
CA SER A 53 1.86 -14.82 -55.92
C SER A 53 1.96 -16.34 -55.65
N SER A 54 0.87 -17.09 -55.38
CA SER A 54 -0.34 -17.23 -56.24
C SER A 54 -1.52 -17.97 -55.55
N GLN A 55 -2.73 -17.89 -56.11
CA GLN A 55 -3.88 -18.77 -55.78
C GLN A 55 -3.75 -20.19 -56.39
N VAL A 56 -4.60 -21.16 -55.98
CA VAL A 56 -5.46 -22.04 -56.86
C VAL A 56 -6.03 -23.29 -56.12
N SER A 57 -7.37 -23.35 -55.97
CA SER A 57 -8.31 -24.54 -56.03
C SER A 57 -8.11 -25.82 -55.16
N LEU A 58 -9.05 -26.77 -54.96
CA LEU A 58 -10.54 -26.88 -54.96
C LEU A 58 -10.93 -28.29 -54.39
N GLU A 59 -12.14 -28.42 -53.80
CA GLU A 59 -13.02 -29.63 -53.67
C GLU A 59 -12.46 -31.00 -53.18
N LYS A 60 -13.11 -31.74 -52.26
CA LYS A 60 -14.43 -32.43 -52.39
C LYS A 60 -14.94 -32.85 -50.99
N LYS A 61 -16.14 -32.46 -50.56
CA LYS A 61 -17.50 -33.02 -50.81
C LYS A 61 -17.94 -34.11 -49.80
N ALA A 62 -19.07 -33.86 -49.14
CA ALA A 62 -19.76 -34.75 -48.21
C ALA A 62 -20.94 -35.48 -48.88
N SER A 63 -21.47 -36.52 -48.23
CA SER A 63 -22.94 -36.78 -48.15
C SER A 63 -23.28 -37.93 -47.18
N VAL A 64 -24.47 -37.85 -46.58
CA VAL A 64 -25.06 -38.74 -45.55
C VAL A 64 -26.20 -39.58 -46.17
N GLU A 65 -26.72 -40.58 -45.42
CA GLU A 65 -28.07 -41.22 -45.45
C GLU A 65 -28.12 -42.73 -45.79
N SER A 66 -29.01 -43.59 -45.24
CA SER A 66 -29.96 -43.50 -44.10
C SER A 66 -30.60 -44.88 -43.72
N ARG A 67 -31.15 -44.99 -42.48
CA ARG A 67 -32.30 -45.86 -42.01
C ARG A 67 -32.18 -47.40 -42.17
N SER A 68 -32.93 -48.28 -41.46
CA SER A 68 -34.20 -48.18 -40.69
C SER A 68 -34.25 -49.07 -39.41
N SER A 69 -35.46 -49.38 -38.91
CA SER A 69 -35.84 -49.76 -37.53
C SER A 69 -36.63 -51.08 -37.40
N ALA A 70 -36.65 -51.73 -36.22
CA ALA A 70 -37.87 -52.24 -35.52
C ALA A 70 -37.58 -53.25 -34.37
N GLU A 71 -38.53 -53.39 -33.46
CA GLU A 71 -38.61 -54.27 -32.29
C GLU A 71 -39.35 -55.62 -32.63
N GLU A 72 -39.73 -56.58 -31.74
CA GLU A 72 -39.86 -56.65 -30.27
C GLU A 72 -39.98 -58.13 -29.77
N ASN A 73 -39.78 -58.37 -28.45
CA ASN A 73 -40.35 -59.44 -27.58
C ASN A 73 -40.14 -60.97 -27.79
N GLY A 74 -39.82 -61.69 -26.69
CA GLY A 74 -39.97 -63.16 -26.56
C GLY A 74 -39.20 -63.87 -25.41
N SER A 75 -39.92 -64.25 -24.34
CA SER A 75 -39.54 -65.13 -23.18
C SER A 75 -38.43 -66.19 -23.40
N ALA A 76 -37.39 -66.34 -22.56
CA ALA A 76 -37.30 -66.78 -21.15
C ALA A 76 -37.07 -68.31 -20.94
N THR A 77 -36.17 -68.63 -19.98
CA THR A 77 -35.99 -69.93 -19.29
C THR A 77 -35.84 -71.21 -20.13
N GLU A 78 -34.59 -71.56 -20.49
CA GLU A 78 -33.97 -72.91 -20.36
C GLU A 78 -32.54 -72.90 -20.94
N ARG A 79 -31.62 -72.23 -20.24
CA ARG A 79 -30.15 -72.32 -20.49
C ARG A 79 -29.27 -71.90 -19.30
N ALA A 80 -29.87 -71.68 -18.13
CA ALA A 80 -29.17 -71.61 -16.86
C ALA A 80 -29.09 -73.04 -16.31
N GLU A 81 -27.85 -73.56 -16.18
CA GLU A 81 -27.39 -74.73 -15.39
C GLU A 81 -26.05 -75.29 -15.91
N THR A 82 -25.54 -74.83 -17.05
CA THR A 82 -24.20 -75.24 -17.58
C THR A 82 -23.26 -74.08 -17.92
N GLN A 83 -23.54 -72.87 -17.43
CA GLN A 83 -22.63 -71.71 -17.51
C GLN A 83 -22.19 -71.15 -16.15
N GLU A 84 -22.83 -71.53 -15.03
CA GLU A 84 -22.48 -71.01 -13.70
C GLU A 84 -21.17 -71.62 -13.13
N GLU A 85 -20.87 -72.89 -13.41
CA GLU A 85 -19.63 -73.54 -12.97
C GLU A 85 -18.35 -73.07 -13.69
N LYS A 86 -18.47 -72.29 -14.79
CA LYS A 86 -17.34 -71.62 -15.45
C LYS A 86 -17.28 -70.11 -15.24
N ALA A 87 -18.28 -69.53 -14.56
CA ALA A 87 -18.27 -68.13 -14.15
C ALA A 87 -17.58 -67.93 -12.78
N HIS A 88 -17.52 -68.97 -11.94
CA HIS A 88 -17.01 -68.84 -10.58
C HIS A 88 -15.47 -68.82 -10.46
N GLU A 89 -14.72 -69.51 -11.33
CA GLU A 89 -13.24 -69.39 -11.38
C GLU A 89 -12.74 -68.08 -12.02
N LEU A 90 -13.61 -67.32 -12.70
CA LEU A 90 -13.27 -66.04 -13.33
C LEU A 90 -13.68 -64.82 -12.49
N THR A 91 -14.30 -65.02 -11.31
CA THR A 91 -14.79 -63.92 -10.46
C THR A 91 -13.91 -63.64 -9.23
N GLU A 92 -13.14 -64.60 -8.73
CA GLU A 92 -12.16 -64.35 -7.64
C GLU A 92 -10.83 -63.74 -8.15
N ALA A 93 -10.50 -63.95 -9.44
CA ALA A 93 -9.30 -63.39 -10.06
C ALA A 93 -9.40 -61.89 -10.39
N ASP A 94 -10.62 -61.36 -10.56
CA ASP A 94 -10.85 -59.96 -10.98
C ASP A 94 -11.16 -59.04 -9.77
N GLN A 95 -11.81 -59.57 -8.72
CA GLN A 95 -12.07 -58.81 -7.49
C GLN A 95 -10.80 -58.47 -6.69
N THR A 96 -9.77 -59.32 -6.77
CA THR A 96 -8.44 -59.03 -6.19
C THR A 96 -7.60 -58.06 -7.03
N HIS A 97 -8.04 -57.74 -8.25
CA HIS A 97 -7.42 -56.74 -9.12
C HIS A 97 -8.12 -55.38 -9.02
N ASP A 98 -9.46 -55.30 -9.05
CA ASP A 98 -10.19 -54.02 -9.03
C ASP A 98 -10.12 -53.28 -7.66
N GLU A 99 -10.05 -53.99 -6.52
CA GLU A 99 -9.78 -53.33 -5.23
C GLU A 99 -8.36 -52.74 -5.14
N ASN A 100 -7.38 -53.35 -5.81
CA ASN A 100 -6.01 -52.82 -5.89
C ASN A 100 -5.87 -51.69 -6.93
N VAL A 101 -6.60 -51.76 -8.05
CA VAL A 101 -6.57 -50.70 -9.07
C VAL A 101 -7.27 -49.43 -8.57
N LYS A 102 -8.35 -49.55 -7.78
CA LYS A 102 -8.95 -48.39 -7.08
C LYS A 102 -8.10 -47.82 -5.95
N SER A 103 -7.13 -48.57 -5.43
CA SER A 103 -6.16 -48.05 -4.45
C SER A 103 -4.98 -47.30 -5.09
N THR A 104 -4.82 -47.38 -6.42
CA THR A 104 -3.72 -46.75 -7.18
C THR A 104 -3.95 -45.25 -7.44
N LEU A 105 -4.45 -44.53 -6.43
CA LEU A 105 -3.98 -43.16 -6.22
C LEU A 105 -2.52 -43.29 -5.77
N VAL A 106 -1.59 -42.65 -6.48
CA VAL A 106 -0.18 -42.62 -6.07
C VAL A 106 -0.10 -41.88 -4.74
N GLN A 107 -0.17 -42.64 -3.64
CA GLN A 107 0.16 -42.15 -2.31
C GLN A 107 1.66 -41.84 -2.33
N ILE A 108 1.98 -40.58 -2.59
CA ILE A 108 3.32 -40.02 -2.44
C ILE A 108 3.81 -40.48 -1.07
N SER A 109 4.91 -41.24 -1.04
CA SER A 109 5.42 -41.78 0.21
C SER A 109 5.76 -40.65 1.18
N GLU A 110 5.72 -40.91 2.49
CA GLU A 110 6.07 -39.87 3.49
C GLU A 110 7.47 -39.27 3.22
N GLU A 111 8.38 -40.07 2.69
CA GLU A 111 9.72 -39.65 2.26
C GLU A 111 9.69 -38.71 1.04
N GLU A 112 8.91 -39.02 0.01
CA GLU A 112 8.72 -38.14 -1.15
C GLU A 112 7.98 -36.85 -0.78
N GLN A 113 6.96 -36.93 0.08
CA GLN A 113 6.22 -35.75 0.54
C GLN A 113 7.12 -34.83 1.37
N LYS A 114 8.00 -35.40 2.21
CA LYS A 114 9.05 -34.66 2.90
C LYS A 114 10.05 -34.03 1.91
N LYS A 115 10.50 -34.77 0.90
CA LYS A 115 11.40 -34.27 -0.16
C LYS A 115 10.78 -33.12 -0.95
N ILE A 116 9.50 -33.21 -1.33
CA ILE A 116 8.73 -32.13 -1.95
C ILE A 116 8.72 -30.89 -1.07
N ASN A 117 8.41 -31.05 0.23
CA ASN A 117 8.35 -29.93 1.17
C ASN A 117 9.73 -29.27 1.36
N ASP A 118 10.80 -30.06 1.44
CA ASP A 118 12.17 -29.54 1.52
C ASP A 118 12.63 -28.83 0.24
N LEU A 119 12.25 -29.32 -0.94
CA LEU A 119 12.53 -28.64 -2.22
C LEU A 119 11.78 -27.31 -2.32
N ILE A 120 10.49 -27.27 -1.95
CA ILE A 120 9.68 -26.05 -1.92
C ILE A 120 10.24 -25.04 -0.92
N ARG A 121 10.67 -25.49 0.26
CA ARG A 121 11.29 -24.63 1.29
C ARG A 121 12.59 -24.01 0.78
N GLN A 122 13.45 -24.80 0.12
CA GLN A 122 14.68 -24.29 -0.51
C GLN A 122 14.38 -23.32 -1.66
N ALA A 123 13.35 -23.60 -2.47
CA ALA A 123 12.90 -22.68 -3.52
C ALA A 123 12.42 -21.35 -2.95
N GLU A 124 11.64 -21.37 -1.86
CA GLU A 124 11.17 -20.16 -1.16
C GLU A 124 12.35 -19.36 -0.56
N VAL A 125 13.37 -20.02 -0.01
CA VAL A 125 14.62 -19.37 0.44
C VAL A 125 15.33 -18.61 -0.69
N TYR A 126 15.53 -19.23 -1.85
CA TYR A 126 16.16 -18.56 -3.00
C TYR A 126 15.26 -17.52 -3.68
N LEU A 127 13.93 -17.68 -3.61
CA LEU A 127 12.96 -16.74 -4.16
C LEU A 127 12.93 -15.43 -3.36
N TYR A 128 12.98 -15.51 -2.03
CA TYR A 128 12.89 -14.35 -1.14
C TYR A 128 14.24 -13.83 -0.62
N GLY A 129 15.32 -14.60 -0.79
CA GLY A 129 16.65 -14.24 -0.31
C GLY A 129 16.83 -14.39 1.20
N ASP A 130 16.18 -15.39 1.81
CA ASP A 130 16.21 -15.60 3.26
C ASP A 130 17.56 -16.20 3.68
N GLY A 131 18.47 -15.35 4.15
CA GLY A 131 19.84 -15.74 4.53
C GLY A 131 20.79 -16.01 3.35
N VAL A 132 20.33 -15.86 2.10
CA VAL A 132 21.12 -16.05 0.86
C VAL A 132 20.79 -14.97 -0.17
N PRO A 133 21.68 -14.65 -1.13
CA PRO A 133 21.30 -13.80 -2.26
C PRO A 133 20.13 -14.40 -3.05
N VAL A 134 19.18 -13.55 -3.47
CA VAL A 134 18.05 -13.95 -4.32
C VAL A 134 18.56 -14.62 -5.59
N ASN A 135 18.03 -15.81 -5.89
CA ASN A 135 18.37 -16.56 -7.09
C ASN A 135 17.10 -17.17 -7.70
N LEU A 136 16.43 -16.38 -8.55
CA LEU A 136 15.16 -16.77 -9.18
C LEU A 136 15.32 -17.99 -10.08
N GLN A 137 16.45 -18.15 -10.77
CA GLN A 137 16.71 -19.33 -11.59
C GLN A 137 16.80 -20.59 -10.72
N LYS A 138 17.51 -20.51 -9.58
CA LYS A 138 17.61 -21.65 -8.66
C LYS A 138 16.27 -21.98 -7.99
N ALA A 139 15.47 -20.97 -7.67
CA ALA A 139 14.11 -21.17 -7.19
C ALA A 139 13.24 -21.89 -8.23
N ALA A 140 13.33 -21.51 -9.52
CA ALA A 140 12.61 -22.18 -10.59
C ALA A 140 13.03 -23.66 -10.77
N GLU A 141 14.34 -23.96 -10.77
CA GLU A 141 14.84 -25.35 -10.82
C GLU A 141 14.27 -26.21 -9.68
N LEU A 142 14.23 -25.66 -8.46
CA LEU A 142 13.73 -26.37 -7.28
C LEU A 142 12.21 -26.54 -7.30
N TYR A 143 11.46 -25.56 -7.82
CA TYR A 143 10.03 -25.72 -8.06
C TYR A 143 9.74 -26.71 -9.20
N ASN A 144 10.57 -26.78 -10.24
CA ASN A 144 10.45 -27.82 -11.27
C ASN A 144 10.64 -29.20 -10.65
N ALA A 145 11.75 -29.42 -9.93
CA ALA A 145 12.03 -30.70 -9.27
C ALA A 145 10.92 -31.12 -8.27
N ALA A 146 10.29 -30.17 -7.57
CA ALA A 146 9.14 -30.47 -6.72
C ALA A 146 7.84 -30.71 -7.52
N GLY A 147 7.68 -30.07 -8.66
CA GLY A 147 6.56 -30.28 -9.59
C GLY A 147 6.63 -31.62 -10.33
N ASP A 148 7.84 -32.06 -10.70
CA ASP A 148 8.13 -33.37 -11.31
C ASP A 148 7.77 -34.51 -10.34
N LEU A 149 7.98 -34.29 -9.03
CA LEU A 149 7.51 -35.17 -7.95
C LEU A 149 6.00 -35.02 -7.66
N GLY A 150 5.25 -34.34 -8.53
CA GLY A 150 3.80 -34.24 -8.48
C GLY A 150 3.23 -33.07 -7.67
N SER A 151 4.04 -32.14 -7.11
CA SER A 151 3.50 -31.09 -6.24
C SER A 151 2.70 -30.01 -6.99
N PRO A 152 1.39 -29.83 -6.73
CA PRO A 152 0.59 -28.80 -7.39
C PRO A 152 0.93 -27.40 -6.87
N LYS A 153 1.39 -27.28 -5.60
CA LYS A 153 1.92 -26.02 -5.05
C LYS A 153 3.14 -25.56 -5.85
N ALA A 154 4.06 -26.48 -6.16
CA ALA A 154 5.26 -26.16 -6.92
C ALA A 154 4.94 -25.80 -8.38
N LYS A 155 4.09 -26.59 -9.05
CA LYS A 155 3.63 -26.29 -10.42
C LYS A 155 2.94 -24.92 -10.53
N LEU A 156 2.09 -24.54 -9.56
CA LEU A 156 1.48 -23.20 -9.51
C LEU A 156 2.51 -22.06 -9.33
N ARG A 157 3.55 -22.28 -8.51
CA ARG A 157 4.65 -21.32 -8.35
C ARG A 157 5.45 -21.18 -9.64
N LEU A 158 5.86 -22.30 -10.24
CA LEU A 158 6.59 -22.34 -11.50
C LEU A 158 5.81 -21.70 -12.66
N SER A 159 4.50 -21.98 -12.76
CA SER A 159 3.57 -21.31 -13.68
C SER A 159 3.62 -19.79 -13.52
N THR A 160 3.65 -19.28 -12.28
CA THR A 160 3.75 -17.83 -12.01
C THR A 160 5.08 -17.27 -12.51
N MET A 161 6.18 -18.00 -12.35
CA MET A 161 7.52 -17.62 -12.79
C MET A 161 7.62 -17.58 -14.32
N TYR A 162 7.14 -18.61 -15.02
CA TYR A 162 7.05 -18.62 -16.49
C TYR A 162 6.15 -17.50 -17.04
N ARG A 163 5.00 -17.25 -16.41
CA ARG A 163 4.10 -16.14 -16.78
C ARG A 163 4.78 -14.77 -16.70
N GLN A 164 5.69 -14.59 -15.73
CA GLN A 164 6.35 -13.32 -15.45
C GLN A 164 7.76 -13.20 -16.07
N GLY A 165 8.38 -14.30 -16.50
CA GLY A 165 9.78 -14.33 -16.93
C GLY A 165 10.78 -14.20 -15.77
N GLN A 166 10.40 -14.65 -14.57
CA GLN A 166 11.22 -14.54 -13.36
C GLN A 166 12.09 -15.79 -13.19
N GLY A 167 13.40 -15.67 -13.41
CA GLY A 167 14.34 -16.80 -13.29
C GLY A 167 14.28 -17.84 -14.42
N VAL A 168 13.26 -17.74 -15.28
CA VAL A 168 13.06 -18.56 -16.48
C VAL A 168 12.71 -17.64 -17.66
N GLN A 169 12.94 -18.11 -18.89
CA GLN A 169 12.41 -17.41 -20.06
C GLN A 169 10.88 -17.38 -19.98
N LYS A 170 10.29 -16.21 -20.30
CA LYS A 170 8.84 -16.03 -20.23
C LYS A 170 8.14 -16.92 -21.25
N ASP A 171 7.26 -17.78 -20.77
CA ASP A 171 6.40 -18.64 -21.58
C ASP A 171 4.99 -18.63 -20.99
N LEU A 172 3.99 -18.24 -21.79
CA LEU A 172 2.60 -18.16 -21.33
C LEU A 172 1.85 -19.48 -21.53
N ASN A 173 2.24 -20.29 -22.52
CA ASN A 173 1.60 -21.56 -22.83
C ASN A 173 2.04 -22.61 -21.81
N HIS A 174 3.35 -22.69 -21.54
CA HIS A 174 3.86 -23.59 -20.52
C HIS A 174 3.42 -23.18 -19.11
N ALA A 175 3.28 -21.88 -18.84
CA ALA A 175 2.64 -21.42 -17.62
C ALA A 175 1.17 -21.86 -17.49
N PHE A 176 0.41 -21.91 -18.60
CA PHE A 176 -0.95 -22.42 -18.63
C PHE A 176 -1.02 -23.94 -18.41
N GLU A 177 -0.13 -24.71 -19.05
CA GLU A 177 -0.01 -26.16 -18.87
C GLU A 177 0.24 -26.53 -17.40
N LEU A 178 1.24 -25.90 -16.76
CA LEU A 178 1.59 -26.14 -15.36
C LEU A 178 0.46 -25.83 -14.38
N VAL A 179 -0.34 -24.77 -14.61
CA VAL A 179 -1.49 -24.46 -13.75
C VAL A 179 -2.68 -25.38 -14.04
N MET A 180 -2.84 -25.84 -15.27
CA MET A 180 -3.86 -26.84 -15.65
C MET A 180 -3.57 -28.19 -14.99
N GLU A 181 -2.33 -28.67 -15.04
CA GLU A 181 -1.90 -29.88 -14.34
C GLU A 181 -2.13 -29.78 -12.83
N ALA A 182 -1.79 -28.65 -12.21
CA ALA A 182 -2.02 -28.42 -10.78
C ALA A 182 -3.52 -28.35 -10.43
N ALA A 183 -4.35 -27.75 -11.29
CA ALA A 183 -5.80 -27.64 -11.09
C ALA A 183 -6.52 -28.99 -11.23
N ASN A 184 -6.01 -29.89 -12.07
CA ASN A 184 -6.50 -31.26 -12.25
C ASN A 184 -6.19 -32.18 -11.06
N GLN A 185 -5.33 -31.76 -10.11
CA GLN A 185 -5.05 -32.46 -8.85
C GLN A 185 -5.91 -31.94 -7.68
N ASP A 186 -7.06 -31.34 -7.98
CA ASP A 186 -7.98 -30.69 -7.03
C ASP A 186 -7.35 -29.61 -6.12
N PHE A 187 -6.18 -29.10 -6.48
CA PHE A 187 -5.53 -28.02 -5.75
C PHE A 187 -6.27 -26.69 -5.99
N ALA A 188 -7.19 -26.36 -5.08
CA ALA A 188 -8.10 -25.22 -5.21
C ALA A 188 -7.43 -23.85 -5.55
N PRO A 189 -6.22 -23.51 -5.05
CA PRO A 189 -5.51 -22.32 -5.50
C PRO A 189 -5.11 -22.34 -6.98
N ALA A 190 -4.75 -23.51 -7.53
CA ALA A 190 -4.48 -23.66 -8.96
C ALA A 190 -5.77 -23.64 -9.79
N GLN A 191 -6.86 -24.24 -9.31
CA GLN A 191 -8.18 -24.12 -9.95
C GLN A 191 -8.62 -22.64 -10.02
N SER A 192 -8.43 -21.88 -8.93
CA SER A 192 -8.68 -20.43 -8.91
C SER A 192 -7.74 -19.65 -9.84
N ALA A 193 -6.52 -20.11 -10.04
CA ALA A 193 -5.58 -19.48 -10.97
C ALA A 193 -5.95 -19.79 -12.43
N LEU A 194 -6.21 -21.05 -12.78
CA LEU A 194 -6.67 -21.48 -14.11
C LEU A 194 -7.95 -20.75 -14.53
N SER A 195 -8.89 -20.59 -13.60
CA SER A 195 -10.06 -19.72 -13.75
C SER A 195 -9.71 -18.29 -14.18
N SER A 196 -8.62 -17.71 -13.67
CA SER A 196 -8.11 -16.39 -14.09
C SER A 196 -7.45 -16.41 -15.47
N TYR A 197 -6.72 -17.48 -15.84
CA TYR A 197 -6.14 -17.64 -17.18
C TYR A 197 -7.24 -17.61 -18.25
N PHE A 198 -8.26 -18.47 -18.13
CA PHE A 198 -9.42 -18.48 -19.04
C PHE A 198 -10.18 -17.14 -19.07
N ARG A 199 -10.35 -16.47 -17.91
CA ARG A 199 -11.08 -15.19 -17.84
C ARG A 199 -10.35 -14.03 -18.52
N THR A 200 -9.02 -14.08 -18.52
CA THR A 200 -8.15 -13.00 -19.06
C THR A 200 -7.65 -13.28 -20.47
N GLY A 201 -7.56 -14.55 -20.88
CA GLY A 201 -6.95 -14.95 -22.16
C GLY A 201 -5.42 -14.92 -22.13
N ILE A 202 -4.79 -15.09 -20.96
CA ILE A 202 -3.34 -15.17 -20.84
C ILE A 202 -2.90 -16.61 -21.10
N GLY A 203 -2.12 -16.87 -22.15
CA GLY A 203 -1.61 -18.22 -22.48
C GLY A 203 -2.67 -19.21 -22.98
N VAL A 204 -3.93 -18.78 -23.11
CA VAL A 204 -5.07 -19.57 -23.57
C VAL A 204 -6.10 -18.64 -24.22
N ASN A 205 -6.96 -19.17 -25.09
CA ASN A 205 -8.11 -18.40 -25.56
C ASN A 205 -9.02 -18.02 -24.39
N LYS A 206 -9.57 -16.80 -24.44
CA LYS A 206 -10.49 -16.31 -23.41
C LYS A 206 -11.81 -17.09 -23.47
N ASP A 207 -12.17 -17.69 -22.35
CA ASP A 207 -13.40 -18.48 -22.19
C ASP A 207 -14.02 -18.16 -20.82
N ILE A 208 -15.27 -17.70 -20.80
CA ILE A 208 -15.96 -17.32 -19.56
C ILE A 208 -16.66 -18.52 -18.90
N GLU A 209 -17.05 -19.52 -19.68
CA GLU A 209 -17.71 -20.73 -19.17
C GLU A 209 -16.68 -21.60 -18.45
N GLN A 210 -15.53 -21.87 -19.07
CA GLN A 210 -14.38 -22.53 -18.43
C GLN A 210 -13.88 -21.74 -17.21
N ALA A 211 -13.80 -20.40 -17.30
CA ALA A 211 -13.41 -19.59 -16.17
C ALA A 211 -14.38 -19.71 -14.98
N ASN A 212 -15.69 -19.86 -15.23
CA ASN A 212 -16.67 -20.03 -14.17
C ASN A 212 -16.68 -21.46 -13.62
N TYR A 213 -16.55 -22.48 -14.46
CA TYR A 213 -16.39 -23.89 -14.07
C TYR A 213 -15.19 -24.08 -13.11
N TRP A 214 -14.01 -23.58 -13.47
CA TRP A 214 -12.83 -23.69 -12.61
C TRP A 214 -12.90 -22.81 -11.35
N LEU A 215 -13.69 -21.73 -11.36
CA LEU A 215 -13.95 -20.94 -10.17
C LEU A 215 -14.86 -21.67 -9.18
N GLU A 216 -15.90 -22.33 -9.72
CA GLU A 216 -16.82 -23.16 -8.96
C GLU A 216 -16.10 -24.33 -8.31
N LYS A 217 -15.28 -25.07 -9.08
CA LYS A 217 -14.42 -26.15 -8.54
C LYS A 217 -13.51 -25.67 -7.41
N ALA A 218 -12.84 -24.52 -7.61
CA ALA A 218 -12.03 -23.93 -6.55
C ALA A 218 -12.84 -23.56 -5.29
N ALA A 219 -14.10 -23.10 -5.45
CA ALA A 219 -14.98 -22.78 -4.33
C ALA A 219 -15.45 -24.04 -3.59
N GLU A 220 -15.80 -25.09 -4.31
CA GLU A 220 -16.17 -26.41 -3.78
C GLU A 220 -15.00 -27.06 -3.02
N ASN A 221 -13.79 -26.98 -3.56
CA ASN A 221 -12.54 -27.42 -2.92
C ASN A 221 -11.99 -26.43 -1.87
N GLY A 222 -12.84 -25.58 -1.30
CA GLY A 222 -12.51 -24.81 -0.09
C GLY A 222 -11.81 -23.47 -0.29
N HIS A 223 -11.51 -23.00 -1.50
CA HIS A 223 -10.78 -21.74 -1.69
C HIS A 223 -11.65 -20.52 -1.33
N THR A 224 -11.38 -19.91 -0.17
CA THR A 224 -12.12 -18.78 0.43
C THR A 224 -12.45 -17.67 -0.58
N ARG A 225 -11.47 -17.24 -1.38
CA ARG A 225 -11.66 -16.16 -2.37
C ARG A 225 -12.54 -16.59 -3.54
N SER A 226 -12.48 -17.86 -3.95
CA SER A 226 -13.35 -18.41 -4.99
C SER A 226 -14.79 -18.51 -4.49
N LYS A 227 -15.02 -18.98 -3.26
CA LYS A 227 -16.35 -18.99 -2.61
C LYS A 227 -16.99 -17.59 -2.70
N VAL A 228 -16.26 -16.53 -2.32
CA VAL A 228 -16.77 -15.14 -2.38
C VAL A 228 -16.97 -14.63 -3.81
N LEU A 229 -16.01 -14.83 -4.73
CA LEU A 229 -16.13 -14.34 -6.10
C LEU A 229 -17.25 -15.07 -6.86
N PHE A 230 -17.37 -16.38 -6.70
CA PHE A 230 -18.41 -17.18 -7.35
C PHE A 230 -19.80 -16.87 -6.78
N SER A 231 -19.94 -16.67 -5.47
CA SER A 231 -21.18 -16.16 -4.86
C SER A 231 -21.61 -14.83 -5.49
N THR A 232 -20.66 -13.93 -5.78
CA THR A 232 -20.95 -12.64 -6.46
C THR A 232 -21.35 -12.79 -7.93
N ILE A 233 -21.07 -13.95 -8.55
CA ILE A 233 -21.56 -14.30 -9.90
C ILE A 233 -22.97 -14.89 -9.79
N LEU A 234 -23.17 -15.85 -8.89
CA LEU A 234 -24.45 -16.49 -8.62
C LEU A 234 -25.55 -15.49 -8.18
N GLU A 235 -25.20 -14.51 -7.34
CA GLU A 235 -26.09 -13.42 -6.91
C GLU A 235 -26.65 -12.56 -8.07
N ARG A 236 -26.06 -12.63 -9.27
CA ARG A 236 -26.57 -11.91 -10.46
C ARG A 236 -27.70 -12.65 -11.15
N ASP A 237 -27.78 -13.97 -10.99
CA ASP A 237 -28.89 -14.81 -11.47
C ASP A 237 -30.02 -14.80 -10.43
N VAL A 238 -30.60 -13.62 -10.21
CA VAL A 238 -31.68 -13.39 -9.23
C VAL A 238 -32.95 -14.18 -9.53
N SER A 239 -33.07 -14.70 -10.75
CA SER A 239 -34.14 -15.58 -11.24
C SER A 239 -34.04 -17.02 -10.75
N ASN A 240 -32.90 -17.44 -10.21
CA ASN A 240 -32.61 -18.84 -9.92
C ASN A 240 -32.39 -19.08 -8.42
N PRO A 241 -33.39 -19.63 -7.70
CA PRO A 241 -33.29 -19.87 -6.27
C PRO A 241 -32.10 -20.76 -5.86
N ALA A 242 -31.74 -21.74 -6.69
CA ALA A 242 -30.63 -22.65 -6.39
C ALA A 242 -29.26 -21.94 -6.48
N SER A 243 -29.09 -21.01 -7.43
CA SER A 243 -27.91 -20.13 -7.50
C SER A 243 -27.78 -19.29 -6.23
N LEU A 244 -28.88 -18.66 -5.79
CA LEU A 244 -28.90 -17.82 -4.59
C LEU A 244 -28.66 -18.62 -3.30
N GLU A 245 -29.20 -19.84 -3.20
CA GLU A 245 -28.95 -20.75 -2.07
C GLU A 245 -27.48 -21.21 -2.03
N LYS A 246 -26.90 -21.60 -3.16
CA LYS A 246 -25.47 -21.98 -3.26
C LYS A 246 -24.55 -20.81 -2.91
N ALA A 247 -24.88 -19.60 -3.36
CA ALA A 247 -24.16 -18.37 -2.98
C ALA A 247 -24.23 -18.12 -1.47
N LYS A 248 -25.44 -18.15 -0.90
CA LYS A 248 -25.66 -17.96 0.54
C LYS A 248 -24.84 -18.96 1.36
N ARG A 249 -24.89 -20.25 1.01
CA ARG A 249 -24.14 -21.32 1.69
C ARG A 249 -22.63 -21.03 1.67
N PHE A 250 -22.05 -20.74 0.51
CA PHE A 250 -20.63 -20.40 0.40
C PHE A 250 -20.23 -19.15 1.21
N ILE A 251 -21.09 -18.13 1.27
CA ILE A 251 -20.83 -16.95 2.12
C ILE A 251 -20.95 -17.29 3.61
N GLU A 252 -21.89 -18.14 4.02
CA GLU A 252 -22.03 -18.60 5.42
C GLU A 252 -20.82 -19.42 5.86
N GLU A 253 -20.37 -20.39 5.05
CA GLU A 253 -19.12 -21.15 5.25
C GLU A 253 -17.91 -20.22 5.45
N VAL A 254 -17.71 -19.23 4.57
CA VAL A 254 -16.62 -18.25 4.69
C VAL A 254 -16.75 -17.42 5.97
N LYS A 255 -17.96 -17.02 6.38
CA LYS A 255 -18.17 -16.25 7.61
C LYS A 255 -17.83 -17.05 8.87
N SER A 256 -18.13 -18.35 8.89
CA SER A 256 -17.75 -19.24 10.01
C SER A 256 -16.25 -19.56 10.01
N GLU A 257 -15.71 -20.03 8.89
CA GLU A 257 -14.39 -20.68 8.81
C GLU A 257 -13.24 -19.69 8.65
N ALA A 258 -13.43 -18.60 7.88
CA ALA A 258 -12.32 -17.73 7.50
C ALA A 258 -11.75 -16.98 8.72
N SER A 259 -10.42 -16.88 8.71
CA SER A 259 -9.66 -16.12 9.70
C SER A 259 -10.02 -14.62 9.64
N PRO A 260 -9.83 -13.87 10.75
CA PRO A 260 -10.09 -12.43 10.76
C PRO A 260 -9.28 -11.67 9.69
N GLN A 261 -8.08 -12.15 9.36
CA GLN A 261 -7.21 -11.60 8.33
C GLN A 261 -7.69 -11.89 6.90
N GLU A 262 -8.28 -13.05 6.63
CA GLU A 262 -8.94 -13.34 5.34
C GLU A 262 -10.18 -12.46 5.16
N ILE A 263 -10.98 -12.29 6.22
CA ILE A 263 -12.16 -11.41 6.24
C ILE A 263 -11.76 -9.95 5.93
N TYR A 264 -10.67 -9.47 6.54
CA TYR A 264 -10.05 -8.19 6.16
C TYR A 264 -9.68 -8.15 4.68
N SER A 265 -8.99 -9.17 4.17
CA SER A 265 -8.56 -9.24 2.76
C SER A 265 -9.73 -9.21 1.78
N ILE A 266 -10.86 -9.86 2.12
CA ILE A 266 -12.10 -9.82 1.34
C ILE A 266 -12.69 -8.41 1.34
N GLY A 267 -12.85 -7.78 2.51
CA GLY A 267 -13.36 -6.41 2.61
C GLY A 267 -12.48 -5.40 1.86
N TYR A 268 -11.16 -5.51 2.00
CA TYR A 268 -10.18 -4.66 1.31
C TYR A 268 -10.22 -4.87 -0.21
N SER A 269 -10.45 -6.10 -0.66
CA SER A 269 -10.63 -6.45 -2.07
C SER A 269 -11.89 -5.80 -2.65
N TYR A 270 -13.01 -5.81 -1.94
CA TYR A 270 -14.23 -5.09 -2.31
C TYR A 270 -14.04 -3.56 -2.31
N ALA A 271 -13.34 -2.99 -1.31
CA ALA A 271 -13.16 -1.53 -1.21
C ALA A 271 -12.36 -0.93 -2.38
N ASN A 272 -11.44 -1.72 -2.96
CA ASN A 272 -10.46 -1.26 -3.94
C ASN A 272 -10.59 -1.92 -5.32
N GLY A 273 -11.35 -3.01 -5.46
CA GLY A 273 -11.55 -3.72 -6.73
C GLY A 273 -10.47 -4.78 -7.05
N PHE A 274 -9.75 -5.28 -6.04
CA PHE A 274 -8.71 -6.29 -6.25
C PHE A 274 -9.34 -7.68 -6.38
N GLY A 275 -9.47 -8.21 -7.60
CA GLY A 275 -9.97 -9.58 -7.87
C GLY A 275 -11.43 -9.86 -7.43
N LEU A 276 -12.11 -8.86 -6.87
CA LEU A 276 -13.54 -8.79 -6.59
C LEU A 276 -14.05 -7.48 -7.23
N PRO A 277 -15.33 -7.38 -7.63
CA PRO A 277 -15.87 -6.12 -8.10
C PRO A 277 -15.79 -5.06 -6.99
N LYS A 278 -15.52 -3.81 -7.37
CA LYS A 278 -15.42 -2.71 -6.41
C LYS A 278 -16.81 -2.37 -5.86
N ASP A 279 -17.03 -2.59 -4.58
CA ASP A 279 -18.29 -2.35 -3.87
C ASP A 279 -18.00 -1.91 -2.44
N LEU A 280 -18.30 -0.64 -2.13
CA LEU A 280 -17.99 -0.07 -0.83
C LEU A 280 -18.95 -0.54 0.28
N LYS A 281 -20.18 -0.95 -0.07
CA LYS A 281 -21.17 -1.45 0.91
C LYS A 281 -20.77 -2.86 1.35
N LYS A 282 -20.49 -3.75 0.40
CA LYS A 282 -19.92 -5.07 0.72
C LYS A 282 -18.61 -4.94 1.49
N ALA A 283 -17.73 -4.00 1.12
CA ALA A 283 -16.51 -3.75 1.88
C ALA A 283 -16.78 -3.44 3.36
N MET A 284 -17.78 -2.60 3.66
CA MET A 284 -18.17 -2.28 5.05
C MET A 284 -18.77 -3.48 5.79
N GLU A 285 -19.55 -4.34 5.12
CA GLU A 285 -20.08 -5.57 5.73
C GLU A 285 -18.95 -6.52 6.16
N TRP A 286 -17.99 -6.77 5.27
CA TRP A 286 -16.83 -7.62 5.56
C TRP A 286 -15.88 -6.96 6.59
N ALA A 287 -15.64 -5.66 6.50
CA ALA A 287 -14.85 -4.92 7.48
C ALA A 287 -15.50 -4.92 8.87
N ARG A 288 -16.84 -4.85 8.96
CA ARG A 288 -17.57 -4.98 10.23
C ARG A 288 -17.41 -6.38 10.82
N LEU A 289 -17.61 -7.43 10.02
CA LEU A 289 -17.39 -8.81 10.46
C LEU A 289 -15.97 -9.04 10.98
N GLY A 290 -14.96 -8.51 10.29
CA GLY A 290 -13.56 -8.61 10.72
C GLY A 290 -13.29 -7.84 12.01
N ALA A 291 -13.87 -6.64 12.14
CA ALA A 291 -13.80 -5.83 13.36
C ALA A 291 -14.47 -6.51 14.56
N ASP A 292 -15.62 -7.17 14.35
CA ASP A 292 -16.33 -7.94 15.37
C ASP A 292 -15.55 -9.20 15.79
N LYS A 293 -14.77 -9.81 14.87
CA LYS A 293 -13.75 -10.84 15.18
C LYS A 293 -12.42 -10.27 15.73
N GLY A 294 -12.33 -8.95 15.95
CA GLY A 294 -11.17 -8.29 16.58
C GLY A 294 -10.02 -7.88 15.64
N GLU A 295 -10.15 -8.04 14.32
CA GLU A 295 -9.09 -7.68 13.36
C GLU A 295 -8.92 -6.16 13.25
N VAL A 296 -7.75 -5.67 13.67
CA VAL A 296 -7.46 -4.24 13.77
C VAL A 296 -7.45 -3.55 12.40
N ASN A 297 -6.98 -4.24 11.35
CA ASN A 297 -7.01 -3.71 9.99
C ASN A 297 -8.44 -3.61 9.45
N SER A 298 -9.37 -4.45 9.92
CA SER A 298 -10.79 -4.37 9.57
C SER A 298 -11.49 -3.19 10.27
N ILE A 299 -11.15 -2.92 11.54
CA ILE A 299 -11.59 -1.71 12.26
C ILE A 299 -11.16 -0.45 11.50
N TYR A 300 -9.91 -0.41 11.04
CA TYR A 300 -9.37 0.70 10.25
C TYR A 300 -10.02 0.81 8.87
N LEU A 301 -10.19 -0.30 8.15
CA LEU A 301 -10.85 -0.34 6.85
C LEU A 301 -12.29 0.19 6.92
N LEU A 302 -13.03 -0.13 7.99
CA LEU A 302 -14.38 0.41 8.18
C LEU A 302 -14.36 1.94 8.33
N GLY A 303 -13.35 2.50 9.01
CA GLY A 303 -13.09 3.94 9.04
C GLY A 303 -12.77 4.54 7.66
N ASP A 304 -11.92 3.89 6.87
CA ASP A 304 -11.60 4.30 5.49
C ASP A 304 -12.84 4.22 4.58
N CYS A 305 -13.73 3.24 4.77
CA CYS A 305 -14.99 3.18 4.04
C CYS A 305 -15.90 4.37 4.35
N TYR A 306 -16.15 4.69 5.63
CA TYR A 306 -16.94 5.87 6.01
C TYR A 306 -16.29 7.17 5.52
N TRP A 307 -14.95 7.26 5.53
CA TRP A 307 -14.20 8.39 4.98
C TRP A 307 -14.44 8.58 3.47
N ARG A 308 -14.42 7.48 2.70
CA ARG A 308 -14.73 7.47 1.26
C ARG A 308 -16.20 7.86 0.99
N GLU A 309 -17.14 7.44 1.84
CA GLU A 309 -18.55 7.87 1.81
C GLU A 309 -18.78 9.32 2.29
N LYS A 310 -17.71 10.04 2.68
CA LYS A 310 -17.76 11.40 3.26
C LYS A 310 -18.45 11.51 4.61
N ASN A 311 -18.70 10.38 5.28
CA ASN A 311 -19.14 10.40 6.67
C ASN A 311 -17.93 10.46 7.62
N ILE A 312 -17.41 11.67 7.82
CA ILE A 312 -16.17 11.92 8.56
C ILE A 312 -16.33 11.70 10.07
N ALA A 313 -17.53 11.91 10.62
CA ALA A 313 -17.82 11.68 12.03
C ALA A 313 -17.63 10.19 12.38
N GLU A 314 -18.36 9.30 11.72
CA GLU A 314 -18.23 7.85 11.88
C GLU A 314 -16.80 7.37 11.54
N ALA A 315 -16.18 7.89 10.48
CA ALA A 315 -14.80 7.56 10.14
C ALA A 315 -13.84 7.82 11.32
N SER A 316 -13.98 8.98 11.99
CA SER A 316 -13.15 9.33 13.15
C SER A 316 -13.34 8.38 14.33
N VAL A 317 -14.55 7.89 14.57
CA VAL A 317 -14.84 6.89 15.63
C VAL A 317 -14.15 5.57 15.35
N TRP A 318 -14.16 5.11 14.09
CA TRP A 318 -13.49 3.86 13.69
C TRP A 318 -11.96 4.00 13.66
N PHE A 319 -11.42 5.14 13.23
CA PHE A 319 -9.99 5.43 13.36
C PHE A 319 -9.54 5.50 14.82
N GLU A 320 -10.29 6.13 15.72
CA GLU A 320 -9.93 6.16 17.14
C GLU A 320 -9.94 4.76 17.77
N LYS A 321 -10.93 3.91 17.45
CA LYS A 321 -10.94 2.49 17.87
C LYS A 321 -9.70 1.72 17.36
N ALA A 322 -9.30 1.92 16.11
CA ALA A 322 -8.09 1.28 15.58
C ALA A 322 -6.81 1.84 16.22
N ALA A 323 -6.81 3.13 16.57
CA ALA A 323 -5.71 3.79 17.28
C ALA A 323 -5.53 3.26 18.72
N GLU A 324 -6.65 3.01 19.42
CA GLU A 324 -6.69 2.36 20.73
C GLU A 324 -6.20 0.90 20.70
N LYS A 325 -6.39 0.21 19.58
CA LYS A 325 -5.82 -1.13 19.32
C LYS A 325 -4.34 -1.10 18.90
N GLY A 326 -3.69 0.07 18.89
CA GLY A 326 -2.25 0.19 18.64
C GLY A 326 -1.85 0.40 17.18
N LEU A 327 -2.80 0.54 16.25
CA LEU A 327 -2.47 0.72 14.83
C LEU A 327 -1.92 2.14 14.59
N ARG A 328 -0.60 2.27 14.40
CA ARG A 328 0.08 3.56 14.22
C ARG A 328 -0.49 4.44 13.11
N ALA A 329 -0.89 3.84 11.98
CA ALA A 329 -1.54 4.59 10.90
C ALA A 329 -2.84 5.25 11.38
N ALA A 330 -3.65 4.54 12.18
CA ALA A 330 -4.87 5.10 12.76
C ALA A 330 -4.58 6.15 13.84
N GLN A 331 -3.54 5.95 14.67
CA GLN A 331 -3.10 6.94 15.66
C GLN A 331 -2.71 8.25 14.98
N LEU A 332 -1.94 8.18 13.90
CA LEU A 332 -1.54 9.35 13.12
C LEU A 332 -2.76 10.08 12.53
N GLN A 333 -3.66 9.36 11.86
CA GLN A 333 -4.87 9.96 11.27
C GLN A 333 -5.79 10.57 12.33
N THR A 334 -6.03 9.87 13.44
CA THR A 334 -6.84 10.36 14.56
C THR A 334 -6.21 11.61 15.19
N GLY A 335 -4.89 11.64 15.34
CA GLY A 335 -4.14 12.80 15.81
C GLY A 335 -4.29 14.02 14.91
N ARG A 336 -4.15 13.84 13.59
CA ARG A 336 -4.36 14.88 12.57
C ARG A 336 -5.80 15.38 12.55
N LEU A 337 -6.80 14.49 12.58
CA LEU A 337 -8.22 14.85 12.62
C LEU A 337 -8.56 15.73 13.83
N TYR A 338 -8.06 15.39 15.01
CA TYR A 338 -8.27 16.23 16.20
C TYR A 338 -7.41 17.50 16.22
N ARG A 339 -6.27 17.55 15.52
CA ARG A 339 -5.46 18.77 15.36
C ARG A 339 -6.20 19.80 14.53
N ASP A 340 -6.77 19.37 13.41
CA ASP A 340 -7.30 20.27 12.38
C ASP A 340 -8.80 20.51 12.55
N GLY A 341 -9.54 19.50 13.04
CA GLY A 341 -11.00 19.44 13.00
C GLY A 341 -11.50 19.01 11.62
N ALA A 342 -12.71 18.48 11.56
CA ALA A 342 -13.36 18.10 10.31
C ALA A 342 -14.89 18.20 10.43
N PRO A 343 -15.68 18.08 9.34
CA PRO A 343 -17.14 18.01 9.42
C PRO A 343 -17.59 16.90 10.38
N GLY A 344 -18.29 17.27 11.46
CA GLY A 344 -18.71 16.32 12.51
C GLY A 344 -17.61 15.86 13.48
N VAL A 345 -16.40 16.45 13.41
CA VAL A 345 -15.28 16.15 14.32
C VAL A 345 -14.71 17.44 14.88
N GLU A 346 -15.02 17.76 16.13
CA GLU A 346 -14.51 18.97 16.77
C GLU A 346 -12.99 18.92 16.99
N LYS A 347 -12.33 20.05 16.77
CA LYS A 347 -10.90 20.25 17.03
C LYS A 347 -10.58 20.05 18.52
N ASN A 348 -9.78 19.04 18.83
CA ASN A 348 -9.42 18.67 20.20
C ASN A 348 -7.90 18.50 20.32
N LEU A 349 -7.20 19.58 20.64
CA LEU A 349 -5.74 19.57 20.75
C LEU A 349 -5.20 18.60 21.82
N GLY A 350 -6.01 18.26 22.84
CA GLY A 350 -5.62 17.28 23.86
C GLY A 350 -5.54 15.87 23.29
N LYS A 351 -6.58 15.44 22.55
CA LYS A 351 -6.55 14.19 21.80
C LYS A 351 -5.52 14.20 20.67
N ALA A 352 -5.36 15.33 19.98
CA ALA A 352 -4.36 15.49 18.92
C ALA A 352 -2.95 15.21 19.43
N VAL A 353 -2.55 15.86 20.53
CA VAL A 353 -1.26 15.63 21.20
C VAL A 353 -1.15 14.17 21.66
N LYS A 354 -2.15 13.62 22.37
CA LYS A 354 -2.14 12.21 22.82
C LYS A 354 -1.80 11.27 21.66
N TRP A 355 -2.51 11.39 20.54
CA TRP A 355 -2.39 10.45 19.44
C TRP A 355 -1.13 10.68 18.59
N LEU A 356 -0.72 11.92 18.33
CA LEU A 356 0.51 12.23 17.60
C LEU A 356 1.78 11.85 18.39
N GLU A 357 1.81 12.03 19.71
CA GLU A 357 2.95 11.61 20.53
C GLU A 357 3.10 10.08 20.59
N ILE A 358 2.00 9.31 20.56
CA ILE A 358 2.03 7.84 20.49
C ILE A 358 2.44 7.35 19.08
N ALA A 359 2.03 8.06 18.03
CA ALA A 359 2.32 7.68 16.64
C ALA A 359 3.79 7.87 16.24
N TYR A 360 4.56 8.71 16.93
CA TYR A 360 5.98 8.96 16.63
C TYR A 360 6.83 7.66 16.70
N PRO A 361 7.79 7.42 15.79
CA PRO A 361 8.24 8.27 14.68
C PRO A 361 7.53 8.05 13.33
N SER A 362 6.29 7.53 13.31
CA SER A 362 5.59 7.24 12.05
C SER A 362 4.85 8.44 11.41
N GLY A 363 4.91 9.62 12.02
CA GLY A 363 4.42 10.87 11.43
C GLY A 363 5.50 11.59 10.59
N ASP A 364 5.09 12.62 9.84
CA ASP A 364 6.05 13.45 9.10
C ASP A 364 6.53 14.65 9.94
N LYS A 365 7.56 15.36 9.45
CA LYS A 365 8.13 16.52 10.16
C LYS A 365 7.12 17.64 10.45
N ASN A 366 6.00 17.75 9.72
CA ASN A 366 4.95 18.71 10.01
C ASN A 366 4.09 18.27 11.21
N ASP A 367 3.94 16.97 11.46
CA ASP A 367 3.33 16.47 12.70
C ASP A 367 4.25 16.69 13.90
N VAL A 368 5.58 16.49 13.73
CA VAL A 368 6.58 16.85 14.75
C VAL A 368 6.53 18.34 15.05
N PHE A 369 6.49 19.20 14.02
CA PHE A 369 6.31 20.64 14.21
C PHE A 369 4.95 21.00 14.82
N SER A 370 3.87 20.27 14.48
CA SER A 370 2.56 20.43 15.12
C SER A 370 2.64 20.18 16.62
N LEU A 371 3.43 19.18 17.05
CA LEU A 371 3.70 18.92 18.47
C LEU A 371 4.50 20.06 19.11
N VAL A 372 5.52 20.63 18.45
CA VAL A 372 6.20 21.86 18.91
C VAL A 372 5.19 22.98 19.13
N VAL A 373 4.38 23.31 18.13
CA VAL A 373 3.41 24.41 18.19
C VAL A 373 2.38 24.17 19.31
N MET A 374 1.78 22.98 19.39
CA MET A 374 0.80 22.67 20.45
C MET A 374 1.41 22.69 21.85
N ARG A 375 2.62 22.16 22.04
CA ARG A 375 3.30 22.12 23.34
C ARG A 375 3.86 23.49 23.76
N THR A 376 4.09 24.43 22.83
CA THR A 376 4.65 25.76 23.13
C THR A 376 3.62 26.89 23.12
N THR A 377 2.79 27.00 22.09
CA THR A 377 1.88 28.14 21.85
C THR A 377 0.42 27.79 22.09
N GLY A 378 0.09 26.49 22.17
CA GLY A 378 -1.26 25.98 22.37
C GLY A 378 -1.91 26.38 23.71
N PRO A 379 -3.20 26.03 23.89
CA PRO A 379 -3.95 26.27 25.13
C PRO A 379 -3.25 25.69 26.37
N LYS A 380 -3.50 26.30 27.54
CA LYS A 380 -2.87 25.91 28.82
C LYS A 380 -3.01 24.41 29.15
N ALA A 381 -4.08 23.76 28.69
CA ALA A 381 -4.32 22.33 28.90
C ALA A 381 -3.35 21.39 28.16
N VAL A 382 -2.75 21.82 27.04
CA VAL A 382 -1.81 21.01 26.24
C VAL A 382 -0.38 21.51 26.29
N ARG A 383 -0.19 22.80 26.61
CA ARG A 383 1.10 23.48 26.63
C ARG A 383 2.01 22.92 27.73
N ASN A 384 3.20 22.47 27.33
CA ASN A 384 4.29 22.02 28.19
C ASN A 384 5.60 22.41 27.51
N LEU A 385 6.29 23.43 28.03
CA LEU A 385 7.49 24.00 27.38
C LEU A 385 8.66 23.01 27.31
N ALA A 386 8.83 22.15 28.31
CA ALA A 386 9.88 21.12 28.28
C ALA A 386 9.64 20.11 27.16
N LYS A 387 8.40 19.60 27.03
CA LYS A 387 8.02 18.77 25.87
C LYS A 387 8.10 19.53 24.54
N GLY A 388 7.78 20.82 24.54
CA GLY A 388 7.96 21.70 23.38
C GLY A 388 9.42 21.76 22.92
N GLN A 389 10.37 21.82 23.86
CA GLN A 389 11.80 21.77 23.56
C GLN A 389 12.20 20.40 23.02
N GLU A 390 11.79 19.30 23.68
CA GLU A 390 12.10 17.95 23.17
C GLU A 390 11.59 17.71 21.73
N TRP A 391 10.42 18.27 21.38
CA TRP A 391 9.90 18.18 20.01
C TRP A 391 10.65 19.12 19.04
N LEU A 392 11.11 20.28 19.51
CA LEU A 392 11.91 21.21 18.70
C LEU A 392 13.29 20.63 18.39
N ASP A 393 13.91 19.97 19.37
CA ASP A 393 15.20 19.28 19.23
C ASP A 393 15.13 18.11 18.22
N ARG A 394 13.95 17.49 18.06
CA ARG A 394 13.67 16.47 17.03
C ARG A 394 13.37 17.09 15.66
N TYR A 395 12.69 18.23 15.61
CA TYR A 395 12.32 18.91 14.36
C TYR A 395 13.52 19.57 13.66
N ILE A 396 14.40 20.25 14.40
CA ILE A 396 15.50 21.04 13.82
C ILE A 396 16.44 20.22 12.91
N PRO A 397 16.86 18.98 13.27
CA PRO A 397 17.66 18.15 12.38
C PRO A 397 16.99 17.89 11.02
N GLU A 398 15.70 17.59 11.00
CA GLU A 398 14.91 17.21 9.82
C GLU A 398 14.44 18.40 8.95
N ALA A 399 14.30 19.59 9.54
CA ALA A 399 13.83 20.80 8.85
C ALA A 399 14.90 21.40 7.92
N THR A 400 14.50 21.96 6.76
CA THR A 400 15.42 22.73 5.90
C THR A 400 15.67 24.14 6.46
N VAL A 401 16.66 24.86 5.95
CA VAL A 401 16.93 26.24 6.40
C VAL A 401 15.81 27.20 6.00
N GLU A 402 15.20 26.98 4.84
CA GLU A 402 14.05 27.72 4.34
C GLU A 402 12.84 27.52 5.25
N GLU A 403 12.55 26.28 5.68
CA GLU A 403 11.45 25.97 6.59
C GLU A 403 11.66 26.59 7.98
N LEU A 404 12.89 26.51 8.51
CA LEU A 404 13.25 27.15 9.78
C LEU A 404 13.08 28.67 9.73
N ASN A 405 13.49 29.31 8.62
CA ASN A 405 13.27 30.74 8.42
C ASN A 405 11.79 31.09 8.25
N GLU A 406 11.05 30.38 7.39
CA GLU A 406 9.63 30.65 7.12
C GLU A 406 8.79 30.54 8.40
N GLN A 407 8.98 29.48 9.19
CA GLN A 407 8.29 29.31 10.46
C GLN A 407 8.81 30.30 11.53
N GLY A 408 10.11 30.61 11.50
CA GLY A 408 10.74 31.62 12.36
C GLY A 408 10.10 33.00 12.22
N GLU A 409 10.01 33.51 10.99
CA GLU A 409 9.34 34.79 10.67
C GLU A 409 7.86 34.76 11.05
N LYS A 410 7.11 33.71 10.69
CA LYS A 410 5.68 33.59 11.04
C LYS A 410 5.44 33.72 12.53
N PHE A 411 6.22 33.02 13.36
CA PHE A 411 6.09 33.13 14.81
C PHE A 411 6.64 34.45 15.37
N TRP A 412 7.64 35.06 14.72
CA TRP A 412 8.17 36.35 15.13
C TRP A 412 7.17 37.51 14.92
N ASN A 413 6.52 37.53 13.75
CA ASN A 413 5.60 38.59 13.36
C ASN A 413 4.17 38.33 13.87
N GLY A 414 3.77 37.05 13.94
CA GLY A 414 2.40 36.63 14.23
C GLY A 414 1.56 36.34 12.97
N ASP A 415 2.21 35.98 11.86
CA ASP A 415 1.57 35.82 10.56
C ASP A 415 0.77 34.51 10.51
N GLY A 416 -0.56 34.63 10.72
CA GLY A 416 -1.46 33.47 10.82
C GLY A 416 -1.33 32.64 12.10
N VAL A 417 -0.42 33.02 13.01
CA VAL A 417 -0.14 32.32 14.26
C VAL A 417 -0.05 33.30 15.44
N ARG A 418 -0.22 32.80 16.68
CA ARG A 418 0.03 33.64 17.85
C ARG A 418 1.52 33.97 17.94
N ARG A 419 1.85 35.25 17.81
CA ARG A 419 3.22 35.78 17.95
C ARG A 419 3.93 35.23 19.18
N ASN A 420 5.13 34.69 18.97
CA ASN A 420 5.99 34.08 19.97
C ASN A 420 7.48 34.30 19.59
N PHE A 421 8.10 35.33 20.16
CA PHE A 421 9.50 35.68 19.92
C PHE A 421 10.47 34.55 20.28
N ASN A 422 10.19 33.75 21.31
CA ASN A 422 11.08 32.65 21.71
C ASN A 422 11.09 31.52 20.69
N LEU A 423 9.91 31.09 20.20
CA LEU A 423 9.84 30.07 19.15
C LEU A 423 10.38 30.61 17.81
N GLY A 424 9.96 31.81 17.41
CA GLY A 424 10.43 32.43 16.16
C GLY A 424 11.94 32.61 16.14
N GLY A 425 12.50 33.22 17.19
CA GLY A 425 13.93 33.44 17.32
C GLY A 425 14.74 32.15 17.47
N ALA A 426 14.21 31.11 18.13
CA ALA A 426 14.87 29.80 18.18
C ALA A 426 14.95 29.13 16.80
N LEU A 427 13.91 29.26 15.97
CA LEU A 427 13.89 28.72 14.61
C LEU A 427 14.86 29.48 13.68
N CYS A 428 14.87 30.82 13.71
CA CYS A 428 15.87 31.62 12.97
C CYS A 428 17.30 31.31 13.44
N LEU A 429 17.52 31.15 14.76
CA LEU A 429 18.81 30.74 15.32
C LEU A 429 19.23 29.34 14.83
N ALA A 430 18.29 28.41 14.67
CA ALA A 430 18.55 27.10 14.11
C ALA A 430 18.96 27.16 12.63
N ALA A 431 18.33 28.03 11.83
CA ALA A 431 18.73 28.27 10.44
C ALA A 431 20.18 28.81 10.35
N LEU A 432 20.52 29.82 11.16
CA LEU A 432 21.89 30.34 11.24
C LEU A 432 22.91 29.29 11.72
N LYS A 433 22.53 28.40 12.64
CA LYS A 433 23.40 27.27 13.05
C LYS A 433 23.60 26.22 11.95
N LYS A 434 22.67 26.08 11.00
CA LYS A 434 22.84 25.26 9.79
C LYS A 434 23.66 25.96 8.70
N GLY A 435 24.17 27.16 8.97
CA GLY A 435 25.05 27.90 8.05
C GLY A 435 24.33 28.86 7.11
N ASP A 436 23.00 28.99 7.19
CA ASP A 436 22.30 30.04 6.44
C ASP A 436 22.73 31.43 6.91
N ARG A 437 22.82 32.37 5.97
CA ARG A 437 23.11 33.80 6.19
C ARG A 437 22.18 34.70 5.38
N THR A 438 21.26 34.14 4.59
CA THR A 438 20.37 34.86 3.67
C THR A 438 19.50 35.90 4.39
N ASN A 439 19.12 35.61 5.65
CA ASN A 439 18.30 36.47 6.49
C ASN A 439 19.08 37.04 7.70
N LEU A 440 20.40 37.25 7.57
CA LEU A 440 21.23 37.71 8.69
C LEU A 440 20.79 39.08 9.24
N CYS A 441 20.48 40.04 8.37
CA CYS A 441 20.02 41.37 8.80
C CYS A 441 18.64 41.31 9.49
N GLY A 442 17.72 40.50 8.94
CA GLY A 442 16.43 40.23 9.57
C GLY A 442 16.57 39.49 10.90
N PHE A 443 17.62 38.69 11.12
CA PHE A 443 17.95 38.14 12.44
C PHE A 443 18.58 39.17 13.38
N ALA A 444 19.44 40.06 12.87
CA ALA A 444 20.08 41.11 13.66
C ALA A 444 19.03 42.06 14.27
N GLU A 445 17.99 42.46 13.52
CA GLU A 445 16.83 43.19 14.05
C GLU A 445 16.12 42.44 15.19
N LYS A 446 15.93 41.13 15.02
CA LYS A 446 15.29 40.27 16.02
C LYS A 446 16.12 40.18 17.30
N LEU A 447 17.44 40.07 17.16
CA LEU A 447 18.38 40.02 18.28
C LEU A 447 18.38 41.30 19.13
N GLY A 448 18.05 42.45 18.53
CA GLY A 448 17.87 43.74 19.22
C GLY A 448 16.54 43.87 19.98
N THR A 449 15.66 42.88 19.92
CA THR A 449 14.30 42.97 20.48
C THR A 449 14.22 42.47 21.93
N LYS A 450 14.14 43.41 22.88
CA LYS A 450 14.04 43.19 24.35
C LYS A 450 13.06 42.11 24.82
N ASN A 451 12.01 41.80 24.04
CA ASN A 451 11.00 40.80 24.39
C ASN A 451 11.42 39.36 24.06
N TRP A 452 12.51 39.16 23.32
CA TRP A 452 13.11 37.84 23.11
C TRP A 452 14.14 37.56 24.20
N ARG A 453 14.05 36.39 24.83
CA ARG A 453 14.92 36.05 25.97
C ARG A 453 16.39 35.83 25.64
N LYS A 454 16.68 35.62 24.36
CA LYS A 454 18.04 35.51 23.82
C LYS A 454 18.51 36.80 23.11
N ALA A 455 17.82 37.92 23.32
CA ALA A 455 18.25 39.20 22.81
C ALA A 455 19.66 39.56 23.29
N ASP A 456 20.48 40.07 22.38
CA ASP A 456 21.84 40.53 22.62
C ASP A 456 22.04 41.83 21.85
N PHE A 457 21.93 42.95 22.56
CA PHE A 457 21.99 44.27 21.92
C PHE A 457 23.39 44.60 21.37
N VAL A 458 24.44 44.02 21.93
CA VAL A 458 25.82 44.28 21.50
C VAL A 458 26.09 43.56 20.19
N THR A 459 25.80 42.25 20.12
CA THR A 459 25.88 41.47 18.89
C THR A 459 24.91 42.00 17.81
N SER A 460 23.70 42.40 18.22
CA SER A 460 22.70 42.99 17.31
C SER A 460 23.18 44.32 16.70
N TYR A 461 23.82 45.19 17.50
CA TYR A 461 24.34 46.47 17.01
C TYR A 461 25.46 46.29 15.99
N SER A 462 26.46 45.46 16.28
CA SER A 462 27.57 45.19 15.35
C SER A 462 27.06 44.62 14.02
N LEU A 463 26.13 43.66 14.07
CA LEU A 463 25.49 43.09 12.87
C LEU A 463 24.60 44.09 12.12
N LEU A 464 23.78 44.89 12.81
CA LEU A 464 22.91 45.88 12.15
C LEU A 464 23.71 47.02 11.53
N ASN A 465 24.81 47.45 12.15
CA ASN A 465 25.72 48.44 11.57
C ASN A 465 26.26 47.96 10.22
N GLN A 466 26.76 46.72 10.16
CA GLN A 466 27.22 46.12 8.91
C GLN A 466 26.10 46.02 7.88
N CYS A 467 24.91 45.57 8.27
CA CYS A 467 23.74 45.51 7.39
C CYS A 467 23.28 46.88 6.85
N VAL A 468 23.45 47.97 7.60
CA VAL A 468 23.15 49.34 7.13
C VAL A 468 24.23 49.83 6.16
N ILE A 469 25.49 49.44 6.36
CA ILE A 469 26.61 49.72 5.44
C ILE A 469 26.43 48.97 4.10
N ASP A 470 26.02 47.70 4.17
CA ASP A 470 25.84 46.83 3.00
C ASP A 470 24.55 47.15 2.21
N HIS A 471 23.52 47.71 2.88
CA HIS A 471 22.22 48.07 2.29
C HIS A 471 21.84 49.53 2.59
N PRO A 472 22.59 50.54 2.09
CA PRO A 472 22.38 51.95 2.40
C PRO A 472 21.06 52.53 1.85
N GLU A 473 20.39 51.84 0.93
CA GLU A 473 19.05 52.15 0.45
C GLU A 473 17.92 51.70 1.40
N ASN A 474 18.21 50.81 2.35
CA ASN A 474 17.20 50.21 3.21
C ASN A 474 16.89 51.08 4.43
N GLU A 475 15.93 51.99 4.25
CA GLU A 475 15.41 52.88 5.31
C GLU A 475 14.80 52.15 6.52
N GLN A 476 14.44 50.87 6.40
CA GLN A 476 13.94 50.09 7.54
C GLN A 476 15.09 49.65 8.45
N LEU A 477 16.21 49.20 7.88
CA LEU A 477 17.40 48.81 8.65
C LEU A 477 17.99 50.00 9.40
N LYS A 478 18.07 51.19 8.79
CA LYS A 478 18.52 52.42 9.47
C LYS A 478 17.67 52.71 10.71
N LYS A 479 16.34 52.72 10.56
CA LYS A 479 15.41 52.95 11.68
C LYS A 479 15.52 51.86 12.76
N ALA A 480 15.77 50.62 12.38
CA ALA A 480 15.99 49.53 13.33
C ALA A 480 17.29 49.71 14.12
N PHE A 481 18.36 50.14 13.46
CA PHE A 481 19.66 50.46 14.06
C PHE A 481 19.58 51.68 14.99
N ASP A 482 19.04 52.81 14.52
CA ASP A 482 18.85 54.02 15.33
C ASP A 482 18.03 53.71 16.59
N ALA A 483 16.89 53.02 16.42
CA ALA A 483 16.02 52.65 17.51
C ALA A 483 16.60 51.56 18.44
N LEU A 484 17.64 50.83 18.02
CA LEU A 484 18.42 49.97 18.92
C LEU A 484 19.42 50.81 19.71
N GLN A 485 20.16 51.71 19.05
CA GLN A 485 21.16 52.58 19.67
C GLN A 485 20.53 53.46 20.77
N GLU A 486 19.33 54.00 20.57
CA GLU A 486 18.55 54.73 21.59
C GLU A 486 18.24 53.91 22.85
N ARG A 487 18.23 52.57 22.77
CA ARG A 487 17.91 51.67 23.88
C ARG A 487 19.15 51.14 24.60
N MET A 488 20.33 51.33 24.02
CA MET A 488 21.60 50.85 24.57
C MET A 488 22.19 51.85 25.55
N SER A 489 22.88 51.34 26.58
CA SER A 489 23.73 52.20 27.41
C SER A 489 24.99 52.61 26.64
N ALA A 490 25.60 53.74 27.00
CA ALA A 490 26.83 54.21 26.35
C ALA A 490 27.93 53.14 26.32
N LYS A 491 28.10 52.39 27.41
CA LYS A 491 29.03 51.25 27.47
C LYS A 491 28.68 50.16 26.45
N GLN A 492 27.41 49.79 26.28
CA GLN A 492 27.04 48.77 25.29
C GLN A 492 27.29 49.22 23.86
N VAL A 493 27.22 50.53 23.57
CA VAL A 493 27.56 51.09 22.25
C VAL A 493 29.08 51.04 22.03
N GLU A 494 29.86 51.42 23.05
CA GLU A 494 31.33 51.30 23.07
C GLU A 494 31.78 49.84 22.87
N ASP A 495 31.30 48.92 23.72
CA ASP A 495 31.55 47.47 23.62
C ASP A 495 31.19 46.91 22.22
N ALA A 496 30.16 47.45 21.56
CA ALA A 496 29.69 46.98 20.25
C ALA A 496 30.43 47.58 19.04
N GLN A 497 31.08 48.73 19.21
CA GLN A 497 31.87 49.38 18.16
C GLN A 497 33.25 48.74 17.97
N GLU A 498 33.78 48.06 19.00
CA GLU A 498 35.05 47.33 18.95
C GLU A 498 34.92 45.88 18.41
N LEU A 499 33.69 45.38 18.21
CA LEU A 499 33.41 44.01 17.82
C LEU A 499 33.25 43.83 16.30
N ASP A 500 34.06 42.94 15.73
CA ASP A 500 33.83 42.44 14.37
C ASP A 500 32.47 41.72 14.27
N PRO A 501 31.62 42.01 13.25
CA PRO A 501 30.29 41.42 13.14
C PRO A 501 30.29 39.89 12.93
N THR A 502 31.32 39.34 12.29
CA THR A 502 31.46 37.91 12.03
C THR A 502 31.85 37.18 13.31
N ASP A 503 32.83 37.71 14.04
CA ASP A 503 33.24 37.15 15.33
C ASP A 503 32.12 37.26 16.37
N ALA A 504 31.44 38.42 16.46
CA ALA A 504 30.30 38.61 17.36
C ALA A 504 29.18 37.58 17.07
N LEU A 505 28.87 37.33 15.80
CA LEU A 505 27.90 36.30 15.41
C LEU A 505 28.40 34.89 15.79
N ASN A 506 29.66 34.55 15.50
CA ASN A 506 30.21 33.23 15.80
C ASN A 506 30.22 32.96 17.30
N ASP A 507 30.62 33.94 18.12
CA ASP A 507 30.60 33.87 19.58
C ASP A 507 29.17 33.71 20.12
N TYR A 508 28.21 34.45 19.56
CA TYR A 508 26.80 34.33 19.93
C TYR A 508 26.23 32.95 19.57
N LEU A 509 26.53 32.42 18.38
CA LEU A 509 26.13 31.08 17.93
C LEU A 509 26.80 29.98 18.75
N ALA A 510 28.04 30.14 19.20
CA ALA A 510 28.73 29.20 20.08
C ALA A 510 28.06 29.15 21.47
N LYS A 511 27.71 30.31 22.03
CA LYS A 511 27.13 30.44 23.39
C LYS A 511 25.65 30.07 23.47
N ASN A 512 24.89 30.19 22.39
CA ASN A 512 23.42 29.99 22.40
C ASN A 512 22.96 28.82 21.56
N ASN A 513 22.05 28.00 22.10
CA ASN A 513 21.34 26.96 21.35
C ASN A 513 19.89 27.38 21.02
N PRO A 514 19.28 26.79 19.96
CA PRO A 514 17.86 26.94 19.63
C PRO A 514 16.92 26.48 20.75
N GLN A 515 16.71 27.34 21.76
CA GLN A 515 15.93 27.02 22.95
C GLN A 515 14.78 28.01 23.18
N LEU A 516 13.70 27.49 23.75
CA LEU A 516 12.45 28.20 24.01
C LEU A 516 12.44 29.03 25.31
N ASN A 517 13.44 28.84 26.18
CA ASN A 517 13.45 29.29 27.58
C ASN A 517 13.96 30.73 27.82
#